data_AF-A0A940QZ11-F1
#
_entry.id   AF-A0A940QZ11-F1
#
_cell.length_a   1.000
_cell.length_b   1.000
_cell.length_c   1.000
_cell.angle_alpha   90.00
_cell.angle_beta   90.00
_cell.angle_gamma   90.00
#
_symmetry.space_group_name_H-M   'P 1'
#
loop_
_entity.id
_entity.type
_entity.pdbx_description
1 polymer ?
#
loop_
_entity_poly.entity_id
_entity_poly.type
_entity_poly.pdbx_seq_one_letter_code
_entity_poly.pdbx_strand_id
1 'polypeptide(L)'
;MFSPDKQNVHIYEAIKKNEPSTTPSRLTSEKNTVGRENSKDYPALIDPADTRTPFAIIRGHSCALAIGDWRIFAAIRVHSRLMKLRDQLLSEHSKANCLKIVKWVGDSPERFAELVDLFLNDEYRVVQLASWPISYVTEAHPGLIKKHLPRLVKNLERQDTHPAAKRNTIRLFQHIDIPEKYQGTVMNLCFEYVCDPQEKAAVKAFSLTVLENLSKQYPEIKPELKTIIEERW
;
A
#
# COMPACT_ATOMS: atom_id res chain seq x y z
N MET A 1 2.61 -25.98 13.37
CA MET A 1 1.16 -25.70 13.33
C MET A 1 0.99 -24.22 13.65
N PHE A 2 1.18 -23.36 12.66
CA PHE A 2 0.99 -21.90 12.80
C PHE A 2 -0.35 -21.56 12.16
N SER A 3 -1.32 -21.15 12.98
CA SER A 3 -2.64 -20.70 12.53
C SER A 3 -2.55 -19.20 12.23
N PRO A 4 -2.83 -18.73 11.01
CA PRO A 4 -2.82 -17.31 10.70
C PRO A 4 -4.26 -16.81 10.52
N ASP A 5 -4.93 -16.21 11.52
CA ASP A 5 -6.11 -15.36 11.23
C ASP A 5 -6.82 -14.68 12.43
N LYS A 6 -6.15 -13.83 13.21
CA LYS A 6 -6.89 -12.87 14.10
C LYS A 6 -6.31 -11.46 14.16
N GLN A 7 -5.02 -11.27 13.87
CA GLN A 7 -4.39 -9.95 13.90
C GLN A 7 -4.87 -9.03 12.76
N ASN A 8 -5.14 -9.61 11.58
CA ASN A 8 -5.39 -8.85 10.35
C ASN A 8 -6.72 -8.08 10.37
N VAL A 9 -7.79 -8.65 10.94
CA VAL A 9 -9.10 -7.98 11.03
C VAL A 9 -9.02 -6.72 11.90
N HIS A 10 -8.27 -6.76 13.00
CA HIS A 10 -8.13 -5.62 13.91
C HIS A 10 -7.34 -4.45 13.33
N ILE A 11 -6.37 -4.70 12.43
CA ILE A 11 -5.62 -3.63 11.76
C ILE A 11 -6.53 -2.89 10.76
N TYR A 12 -7.34 -3.62 9.98
CA TYR A 12 -8.29 -3.01 9.06
C TYR A 12 -9.39 -2.20 9.78
N GLU A 13 -9.81 -2.64 10.97
CA GLU A 13 -10.75 -1.88 11.82
C GLU A 13 -10.10 -0.67 12.52
N ALA A 14 -8.82 -0.78 12.92
CA ALA A 14 -8.07 0.33 13.52
C ALA A 14 -7.83 1.47 12.51
N ILE A 15 -7.56 1.15 11.24
CA ILE A 15 -7.41 2.13 10.15
C ILE A 15 -8.71 2.92 9.90
N LYS A 16 -9.88 2.33 10.16
CA LYS A 16 -11.19 3.02 10.06
C LYS A 16 -11.48 3.98 11.21
N LYS A 17 -10.88 3.79 12.40
CA LYS A 17 -11.27 4.51 13.63
C LYS A 17 -10.57 5.86 13.85
N ASN A 18 -9.48 6.17 13.12
CA ASN A 18 -8.67 7.38 13.32
C ASN A 18 -8.84 8.45 12.20
N GLU A 19 -10.02 8.62 11.62
CA GLU A 19 -10.25 9.65 10.59
C GLU A 19 -10.70 10.99 11.20
N PRO A 20 -9.99 12.12 10.94
CA PRO A 20 -10.57 13.44 11.10
C PRO A 20 -11.49 13.76 9.90
N SER A 21 -12.70 14.25 10.19
CA SER A 21 -13.72 14.61 9.19
C SER A 21 -13.25 15.74 8.29
N THR A 22 -12.95 15.46 7.02
CA THR A 22 -12.72 16.50 6.01
C THR A 22 -14.02 16.83 5.30
N THR A 23 -14.69 17.89 5.74
CA THR A 23 -15.76 18.57 5.00
C THR A 23 -15.16 19.32 3.81
N PRO A 24 -15.69 19.20 2.58
CA PRO A 24 -15.17 19.97 1.44
C PRO A 24 -15.53 21.46 1.57
N SER A 25 -14.52 22.33 1.56
CA SER A 25 -14.70 23.79 1.50
C SER A 25 -15.30 24.22 0.16
N ARG A 26 -16.41 24.95 0.23
CA ARG A 26 -17.16 25.55 -0.88
C ARG A 26 -16.34 26.68 -1.54
N LEU A 27 -16.09 26.57 -2.85
CA LEU A 27 -15.72 27.69 -3.72
C LEU A 27 -16.83 27.90 -4.77
N THR A 28 -17.19 29.16 -4.96
CA THR A 28 -18.30 29.69 -5.75
C THR A 28 -17.86 30.11 -7.16
N SER A 29 -18.60 29.70 -8.19
CA SER A 29 -19.00 30.49 -9.39
C SER A 29 -19.76 29.57 -10.36
N GLU A 30 -21.08 29.74 -10.47
CA GLU A 30 -21.80 30.39 -11.59
C GLU A 30 -21.99 29.54 -12.87
N LYS A 31 -23.23 29.01 -12.95
CA LYS A 31 -24.18 28.94 -14.08
C LYS A 31 -23.69 28.46 -15.46
N ASN A 32 -24.22 27.31 -15.89
CA ASN A 32 -25.03 27.26 -17.10
C ASN A 32 -26.03 26.08 -17.07
N THR A 33 -27.27 26.41 -17.40
CA THR A 33 -28.49 25.58 -17.44
C THR A 33 -28.55 24.68 -18.67
N VAL A 34 -29.13 23.48 -18.53
CA VAL A 34 -30.30 22.96 -19.28
C VAL A 34 -30.62 21.56 -18.70
N GLY A 35 -31.91 21.27 -18.52
CA GLY A 35 -32.42 20.25 -17.61
C GLY A 35 -32.61 18.85 -18.18
N ARG A 36 -32.93 17.92 -17.27
CA ARG A 36 -34.17 17.12 -17.28
C ARG A 36 -34.18 16.12 -16.12
N GLU A 37 -35.32 16.13 -15.43
CA GLU A 37 -36.12 15.00 -14.93
C GLU A 37 -35.52 13.95 -13.97
N ASN A 38 -36.26 13.80 -12.88
CA ASN A 38 -36.20 12.74 -11.89
C ASN A 38 -36.41 11.35 -12.49
N SER A 39 -35.64 10.35 -12.07
CA SER A 39 -36.21 9.07 -11.64
C SER A 39 -35.20 8.28 -10.81
N LYS A 40 -35.74 7.67 -9.75
CA LYS A 40 -35.13 6.66 -8.91
C LYS A 40 -34.79 5.44 -9.78
N ASP A 41 -33.71 4.72 -9.45
CA ASP A 41 -33.64 3.25 -9.45
C ASP A 41 -32.20 2.76 -9.23
N TYR A 42 -31.90 2.31 -8.01
CA TYR A 42 -30.82 1.35 -7.76
C TYR A 42 -31.48 -0.02 -7.62
N PRO A 43 -31.24 -1.00 -8.51
CA PRO A 43 -31.73 -2.35 -8.28
C PRO A 43 -30.95 -3.02 -7.16
N ALA A 44 -31.71 -3.46 -6.16
CA ALA A 44 -31.29 -4.24 -5.02
C ALA A 44 -30.70 -5.60 -5.44
N LEU A 45 -29.70 -6.01 -4.66
CA LEU A 45 -29.18 -7.37 -4.60
C LEU A 45 -30.30 -8.33 -4.16
N ILE A 46 -30.58 -9.37 -4.96
CA ILE A 46 -31.36 -10.53 -4.52
C ILE A 46 -30.49 -11.80 -4.66
N ASP A 47 -30.54 -12.52 -3.56
CA ASP A 47 -29.88 -13.73 -3.08
C ASP A 47 -30.22 -14.98 -3.92
N PRO A 48 -29.27 -15.88 -4.28
CA PRO A 48 -29.61 -17.16 -4.88
C PRO A 48 -29.65 -18.27 -3.81
N ALA A 49 -30.82 -18.43 -3.19
CA ALA A 49 -31.24 -19.69 -2.59
C ALA A 49 -32.30 -20.32 -3.50
N ASP A 50 -31.90 -21.22 -4.41
CA ASP A 50 -32.81 -22.26 -4.89
C ASP A 50 -32.03 -23.56 -5.16
N THR A 51 -32.32 -24.50 -4.27
CA THR A 51 -31.95 -25.90 -4.30
C THR A 51 -32.72 -26.64 -5.36
N ARG A 52 -32.03 -27.27 -6.32
CA ARG A 52 -32.51 -28.52 -6.96
C ARG A 52 -31.39 -29.25 -7.70
N THR A 53 -30.75 -30.17 -6.98
CA THR A 53 -30.04 -31.34 -7.51
C THR A 53 -30.99 -32.27 -8.26
N PRO A 54 -30.46 -33.08 -9.19
CA PRO A 54 -30.60 -34.53 -9.00
C PRO A 54 -29.24 -35.23 -8.90
N PHE A 55 -29.14 -36.07 -7.89
CA PHE A 55 -28.14 -37.12 -7.71
C PHE A 55 -28.09 -38.06 -8.93
N ALA A 56 -26.89 -38.32 -9.45
CA ALA A 56 -26.57 -39.57 -10.12
C ALA A 56 -25.32 -40.17 -9.47
N ILE A 57 -25.52 -41.38 -8.94
CA ILE A 57 -24.62 -42.11 -8.05
C ILE A 57 -23.56 -42.87 -8.86
N ILE A 58 -22.39 -42.94 -8.24
CA ILE A 58 -21.12 -43.57 -8.59
C ILE A 58 -21.24 -45.09 -8.84
N ARG A 59 -20.57 -45.56 -9.90
CA ARG A 59 -19.81 -46.82 -9.95
C ARG A 59 -18.55 -46.49 -10.77
N GLY A 60 -17.38 -46.35 -10.18
CA GLY A 60 -16.53 -47.46 -9.74
C GLY A 60 -15.66 -47.90 -10.93
N HIS A 61 -14.37 -47.59 -10.90
CA HIS A 61 -13.24 -48.49 -11.18
C HIS A 61 -11.92 -47.69 -11.32
N SER A 62 -10.90 -48.26 -10.68
CA SER A 62 -9.51 -47.87 -10.63
C SER A 62 -8.84 -47.88 -12.02
N CYS A 63 -8.06 -46.85 -12.36
CA CYS A 63 -6.93 -46.88 -13.32
C CYS A 63 -6.20 -45.53 -13.26
N ALA A 64 -5.12 -45.41 -12.49
CA ALA A 64 -3.75 -45.56 -12.97
C ALA A 64 -3.34 -44.51 -14.05
N LEU A 65 -2.55 -43.52 -13.60
CA LEU A 65 -1.30 -43.08 -14.22
C LEU A 65 -1.17 -43.26 -15.75
N ALA A 66 -1.70 -42.33 -16.52
CA ALA A 66 -1.20 -41.89 -17.83
C ALA A 66 -2.12 -40.70 -18.20
N ILE A 67 -1.67 -39.45 -18.22
CA ILE A 67 -0.88 -38.82 -19.27
C ILE A 67 -0.40 -37.49 -18.68
N GLY A 68 0.89 -37.19 -18.83
CA GLY A 68 1.48 -35.93 -18.42
C GLY A 68 0.98 -34.77 -19.27
N ASP A 69 -0.16 -34.18 -18.88
CA ASP A 69 -0.64 -32.93 -19.44
C ASP A 69 -0.37 -31.77 -18.48
N TRP A 70 0.82 -31.18 -18.60
CA TRP A 70 1.24 -29.97 -17.88
C TRP A 70 0.28 -28.79 -18.06
N ARG A 71 -0.62 -28.85 -19.05
CA ARG A 71 -1.62 -27.82 -19.33
C ARG A 71 -2.74 -27.78 -18.28
N ILE A 72 -2.99 -28.88 -17.55
CA ILE A 72 -4.01 -28.93 -16.49
C ILE A 72 -3.50 -28.21 -15.22
N PHE A 73 -2.21 -28.28 -14.91
CA PHE A 73 -1.62 -27.47 -13.83
C PHE A 73 -1.52 -25.98 -14.20
N ALA A 74 -1.47 -25.63 -15.49
CA ALA A 74 -1.55 -24.24 -15.94
C ALA A 74 -2.98 -23.65 -15.81
N ALA A 75 -4.02 -24.48 -15.86
CA ALA A 75 -5.42 -24.04 -15.83
C ALA A 75 -5.98 -23.79 -14.42
N ILE A 76 -5.37 -24.33 -13.36
CA ILE A 76 -5.69 -23.97 -11.95
C ILE A 76 -4.95 -22.67 -11.52
N ARG A 77 -4.29 -22.00 -12.48
CA ARG A 77 -3.81 -20.60 -12.35
C ARG A 77 -4.75 -19.62 -13.07
N VAL A 78 -6.03 -19.94 -13.18
CA VAL A 78 -7.04 -19.02 -13.72
C VAL A 78 -8.08 -18.77 -12.63
N HIS A 79 -7.87 -17.67 -11.88
CA HIS A 79 -8.88 -16.65 -11.58
C HIS A 79 -8.16 -15.42 -11.03
N SER A 80 -7.17 -14.95 -11.78
CA SER A 80 -6.82 -13.53 -11.78
C SER A 80 -8.08 -12.80 -12.25
N ARG A 81 -8.83 -12.20 -11.31
CA ARG A 81 -9.54 -10.97 -11.65
C ARG A 81 -8.43 -9.99 -11.99
N LEU A 82 -8.08 -9.96 -13.28
CA LEU A 82 -6.97 -9.22 -13.87
C LEU A 82 -7.21 -7.72 -13.65
N MET A 83 -6.81 -7.23 -12.48
CA MET A 83 -6.57 -5.81 -12.31
C MET A 83 -5.28 -5.51 -13.07
N LYS A 84 -5.37 -4.66 -14.08
CA LYS A 84 -4.18 -4.00 -14.62
C LYS A 84 -3.82 -2.91 -13.63
N LEU A 85 -2.78 -3.15 -12.83
CA LEU A 85 -2.45 -2.29 -11.69
C LEU A 85 -2.23 -0.83 -12.10
N ARG A 86 -1.51 -0.62 -13.20
CA ARG A 86 -1.25 0.71 -13.76
C ARG A 86 -2.53 1.46 -14.11
N ASP A 87 -3.47 0.81 -14.80
CA ASP A 87 -4.75 1.42 -15.18
C ASP A 87 -5.60 1.72 -13.95
N GLN A 88 -5.59 0.84 -12.95
CA GLN A 88 -6.29 1.06 -11.69
C GLN A 88 -5.68 2.22 -10.89
N LEU A 89 -4.37 2.39 -10.89
CA LEU A 89 -3.73 3.55 -10.28
C LEU A 89 -4.22 4.84 -10.95
N LEU A 90 -4.26 4.88 -12.28
CA LEU A 90 -4.66 6.05 -13.07
C LEU A 90 -6.17 6.34 -13.03
N SER A 91 -7.01 5.39 -12.62
CA SER A 91 -8.46 5.57 -12.66
C SER A 91 -8.96 6.68 -11.75
N GLU A 92 -8.43 6.77 -10.53
CA GLU A 92 -8.79 7.82 -9.57
C GLU A 92 -7.74 8.00 -8.47
N HIS A 93 -7.56 9.25 -8.01
CA HIS A 93 -6.77 9.54 -6.81
C HIS A 93 -7.69 9.62 -5.59
N SER A 94 -8.09 8.45 -5.09
CA SER A 94 -9.02 8.33 -3.96
C SER A 94 -8.49 7.34 -2.91
N LYS A 95 -8.93 7.51 -1.66
CA LYS A 95 -8.66 6.54 -0.60
C LYS A 95 -9.28 5.18 -0.92
N ALA A 96 -10.49 5.17 -1.51
CA ALA A 96 -11.17 3.93 -1.89
C ALA A 96 -10.36 3.11 -2.90
N ASN A 97 -9.78 3.77 -3.90
CA ASN A 97 -8.90 3.14 -4.88
C ASN A 97 -7.61 2.63 -4.26
N CYS A 98 -6.98 3.45 -3.40
CA CYS A 98 -5.80 3.02 -2.66
C CYS A 98 -6.08 1.72 -1.88
N LEU A 99 -7.17 1.67 -1.11
CA LEU A 99 -7.55 0.49 -0.36
C LEU A 99 -7.91 -0.71 -1.25
N LYS A 100 -8.49 -0.46 -2.43
CA LYS A 100 -8.75 -1.49 -3.44
C LYS A 100 -7.45 -2.12 -3.92
N ILE A 101 -6.43 -1.31 -4.20
CA ILE A 101 -5.09 -1.77 -4.62
C ILE A 101 -4.40 -2.52 -3.47
N VAL A 102 -4.41 -1.98 -2.25
CA VAL A 102 -3.84 -2.63 -1.06
C VAL A 102 -4.47 -4.01 -0.86
N LYS A 103 -5.79 -4.11 -0.93
CA LYS A 103 -6.51 -5.38 -0.83
C LYS A 103 -6.19 -6.34 -1.97
N TRP A 104 -5.99 -5.82 -3.18
CA TRP A 104 -5.62 -6.64 -4.33
C TRP A 104 -4.19 -7.19 -4.21
N VAL A 105 -3.24 -6.39 -3.72
CA VAL A 105 -1.87 -6.86 -3.46
C VAL A 105 -1.87 -7.90 -2.34
N GLY A 106 -2.46 -7.58 -1.19
CA GLY A 106 -2.46 -8.45 -0.01
C GLY A 106 -1.06 -8.92 0.37
N ASP A 107 -0.94 -10.22 0.62
CA ASP A 107 0.32 -10.91 0.96
C ASP A 107 1.14 -11.38 -0.26
N SER A 108 0.75 -11.07 -1.51
CA SER A 108 1.43 -11.60 -2.70
C SER A 108 2.74 -10.85 -3.00
N PRO A 109 3.91 -11.52 -2.95
CA PRO A 109 5.18 -10.90 -3.31
C PRO A 109 5.24 -10.45 -4.76
N GLU A 110 4.59 -11.17 -5.68
CA GLU A 110 4.59 -10.86 -7.11
C GLU A 110 3.82 -9.57 -7.40
N ARG A 111 2.62 -9.42 -6.82
CA ARG A 111 1.81 -8.19 -6.96
C ARG A 111 2.47 -6.99 -6.29
N PHE A 112 3.13 -7.21 -5.15
CA PHE A 112 3.87 -6.16 -4.49
C PHE A 112 5.10 -5.73 -5.31
N ALA A 113 5.80 -6.67 -5.93
CA ALA A 113 6.92 -6.36 -6.82
C ALA A 113 6.47 -5.53 -8.03
N GLU A 114 5.31 -5.83 -8.63
CA GLU A 114 4.70 -5.03 -9.70
C GLU A 114 4.43 -3.60 -9.23
N LEU A 115 3.83 -3.44 -8.04
CA LEU A 115 3.56 -2.13 -7.46
C LEU A 115 4.84 -1.32 -7.20
N VAL A 116 5.87 -1.96 -6.65
CA VAL A 116 7.18 -1.33 -6.43
C VAL A 116 7.84 -0.92 -7.74
N ASP A 117 7.67 -1.70 -8.80
CA ASP A 117 8.25 -1.36 -10.09
C ASP A 117 7.63 -0.09 -10.70
N LEU A 118 6.29 -0.01 -10.68
CA LEU A 118 5.55 1.20 -11.10
C LEU A 118 5.94 2.42 -10.27
N PHE A 119 6.20 2.23 -8.97
CA PHE A 119 6.60 3.31 -8.09
C PHE A 119 8.01 3.85 -8.34
N LEU A 120 8.92 3.03 -8.83
CA LEU A 120 10.33 3.42 -9.01
C LEU A 120 10.66 3.86 -10.44
N ASN A 121 9.94 3.35 -11.43
CA ASN A 121 10.37 3.41 -12.82
C ASN A 121 9.34 4.03 -13.79
N ASP A 122 8.10 4.29 -13.39
CA ASP A 122 7.04 4.80 -14.28
C ASP A 122 7.01 6.34 -14.31
N GLU A 123 6.05 6.90 -15.05
CA GLU A 123 5.85 8.32 -15.17
C GLU A 123 5.44 8.98 -13.85
N TYR A 124 5.72 10.29 -13.74
CA TYR A 124 5.52 11.09 -12.54
C TYR A 124 4.14 10.87 -11.88
N ARG A 125 3.07 10.79 -12.68
CA ARG A 125 1.71 10.58 -12.18
C ARG A 125 1.52 9.19 -11.58
N VAL A 126 2.00 8.13 -12.22
CA VAL A 126 1.88 6.76 -11.71
C VAL A 126 2.67 6.61 -10.41
N VAL A 127 3.89 7.15 -10.36
CA VAL A 127 4.74 7.17 -9.15
C VAL A 127 4.02 7.85 -7.98
N GLN A 128 3.37 9.00 -8.24
CA GLN A 128 2.57 9.70 -7.24
C GLN A 128 1.48 8.81 -6.65
N LEU A 129 0.70 8.15 -7.52
CA LEU A 129 -0.47 7.36 -7.12
C LEU A 129 -0.06 6.04 -6.45
N ALA A 130 1.04 5.42 -6.90
CA ALA A 130 1.58 4.18 -6.34
C ALA A 130 2.20 4.37 -4.95
N SER A 131 2.63 5.60 -4.62
CA SER A 131 3.28 5.92 -3.35
C SER A 131 2.43 5.58 -2.12
N TRP A 132 1.12 5.81 -2.18
CA TRP A 132 0.18 5.52 -1.09
C TRP A 132 0.00 4.02 -0.86
N PRO A 133 -0.42 3.23 -1.86
CA PRO A 133 -0.60 1.78 -1.70
C PRO A 133 0.65 1.07 -1.18
N ILE A 134 1.86 1.46 -1.62
CA ILE A 134 3.10 0.83 -1.15
C ILE A 134 3.24 0.95 0.36
N SER A 135 3.05 2.16 0.89
CA SER A 135 3.24 2.39 2.31
C SER A 135 2.20 1.64 3.14
N TYR A 136 0.95 1.58 2.68
CA TYR A 136 -0.12 0.81 3.34
C TYR A 136 0.08 -0.71 3.26
N VAL A 137 0.52 -1.24 2.11
CA VAL A 137 0.86 -2.67 1.99
C VAL A 137 2.04 -3.01 2.89
N THR A 138 3.04 -2.13 3.00
CA THR A 138 4.20 -2.36 3.88
C THR A 138 3.81 -2.33 5.35
N GLU A 139 2.89 -1.45 5.75
CA GLU A 139 2.34 -1.41 7.10
C GLU A 139 1.58 -2.70 7.46
N ALA A 140 0.77 -3.23 6.53
CA ALA A 140 0.04 -4.48 6.73
C ALA A 140 0.94 -5.73 6.65
N HIS A 141 1.92 -5.72 5.74
CA HIS A 141 2.75 -6.86 5.37
C HIS A 141 4.24 -6.46 5.30
N PRO A 142 4.89 -6.13 6.44
CA PRO A 142 6.25 -5.58 6.47
C PRO A 142 7.31 -6.54 5.93
N GLY A 143 7.02 -7.85 5.85
CA GLY A 143 7.91 -8.84 5.25
C GLY A 143 8.16 -8.64 3.75
N LEU A 144 7.20 -8.06 3.02
CA LEU A 144 7.26 -7.95 1.56
C LEU A 144 8.31 -6.93 1.08
N ILE A 145 8.57 -5.87 1.86
CA ILE A 145 9.48 -4.80 1.45
C ILE A 145 10.94 -5.22 1.41
N LYS A 146 11.34 -6.25 2.17
CA LYS A 146 12.74 -6.59 2.44
C LYS A 146 13.60 -6.72 1.18
N LYS A 147 13.04 -7.32 0.12
CA LYS A 147 13.72 -7.51 -1.18
C LYS A 147 13.89 -6.21 -1.97
N HIS A 148 13.07 -5.20 -1.69
CA HIS A 148 12.98 -3.95 -2.43
C HIS A 148 13.73 -2.78 -1.76
N LEU A 149 14.10 -2.91 -0.48
CA LEU A 149 14.85 -1.91 0.29
C LEU A 149 16.08 -1.33 -0.43
N PRO A 150 16.97 -2.12 -1.07
CA PRO A 150 18.12 -1.55 -1.78
C PRO A 150 17.71 -0.52 -2.85
N ARG A 151 16.63 -0.81 -3.59
CA ARG A 151 16.13 0.07 -4.65
C ARG A 151 15.47 1.33 -4.06
N LEU A 152 14.75 1.18 -2.94
CA LEU A 152 14.05 2.28 -2.27
C LEU A 152 15.01 3.27 -1.62
N VAL A 153 16.04 2.77 -0.91
CA VAL A 153 17.07 3.62 -0.30
C VAL A 153 17.82 4.38 -1.40
N LYS A 154 18.23 3.70 -2.47
CA LYS A 154 18.87 4.36 -3.63
C LYS A 154 17.97 5.42 -4.28
N ASN A 155 16.66 5.22 -4.27
CA ASN A 155 15.71 6.21 -4.79
C ASN A 155 15.62 7.47 -3.91
N LEU A 156 15.82 7.35 -2.59
CA LEU A 156 15.82 8.50 -1.69
C LEU A 156 17.07 9.37 -1.82
N GLU A 157 18.20 8.78 -2.20
CA GLU A 157 19.45 9.51 -2.45
C GLU A 157 19.37 10.38 -3.72
N ARG A 158 18.38 10.14 -4.59
CA ARG A 158 18.17 10.93 -5.80
C ARG A 158 17.47 12.24 -5.48
N GLN A 159 17.97 13.32 -6.08
CA GLN A 159 17.40 14.66 -5.92
C GLN A 159 16.14 14.90 -6.78
N ASP A 160 15.91 14.08 -7.81
CA ASP A 160 14.78 14.20 -8.74
C ASP A 160 13.54 13.39 -8.30
N THR A 161 13.55 12.83 -7.10
CA THR A 161 12.48 11.98 -6.59
C THR A 161 11.21 12.77 -6.32
N HIS A 162 10.07 12.25 -6.80
CA HIS A 162 8.77 12.86 -6.58
C HIS A 162 8.53 13.07 -5.06
N PRO A 163 8.05 14.25 -4.62
CA PRO A 163 7.76 14.53 -3.20
C PRO A 163 6.86 13.49 -2.50
N ALA A 164 5.81 12.99 -3.18
CA ALA A 164 4.96 11.92 -2.67
C ALA A 164 5.71 10.59 -2.50
N ALA A 165 6.63 10.27 -3.42
CA ALA A 165 7.47 9.08 -3.31
C ALA A 165 8.44 9.19 -2.13
N LYS A 166 9.11 10.33 -1.97
CA LYS A 166 9.97 10.60 -0.80
C LYS A 166 9.20 10.40 0.50
N ARG A 167 8.07 11.10 0.66
CA ARG A 167 7.24 11.04 1.88
C ARG A 167 6.81 9.62 2.23
N ASN A 168 6.30 8.86 1.26
CA ASN A 168 5.79 7.51 1.53
C ASN A 168 6.92 6.50 1.73
N THR A 169 8.11 6.73 1.15
CA THR A 169 9.30 5.93 1.43
C THR A 169 9.84 6.18 2.84
N ILE A 170 9.72 7.40 3.38
CA ILE A 170 10.04 7.61 4.81
C ILE A 170 8.97 7.03 5.71
N ARG A 171 7.68 7.18 5.36
CA ARG A 171 6.57 6.58 6.10
C ARG A 171 6.72 5.06 6.26
N LEU A 172 7.06 4.34 5.18
CA LEU A 172 7.20 2.87 5.27
C LEU A 172 8.31 2.44 6.24
N PHE A 173 9.35 3.25 6.45
CA PHE A 173 10.43 2.94 7.38
C PHE A 173 9.98 2.96 8.84
N GLN A 174 8.87 3.64 9.16
CA GLN A 174 8.28 3.63 10.50
C GLN A 174 7.73 2.24 10.89
N HIS A 175 7.41 1.40 9.89
CA HIS A 175 6.67 0.16 10.07
C HIS A 175 7.53 -1.10 9.91
N ILE A 176 8.84 -0.95 9.71
CA ILE A 176 9.74 -2.09 9.45
C ILE A 176 11.00 -2.02 10.29
N ASP A 177 11.56 -3.20 10.56
CA ASP A 177 12.92 -3.32 11.07
C ASP A 177 13.90 -3.06 9.92
N ILE A 178 14.48 -1.87 9.88
CA ILE A 178 15.46 -1.47 8.87
C ILE A 178 16.71 -2.35 9.04
N PRO A 179 17.15 -3.09 7.99
CA PRO A 179 18.38 -3.86 8.06
C PRO A 179 19.57 -2.97 8.38
N GLU A 180 20.47 -3.42 9.25
CA GLU A 180 21.63 -2.68 9.76
C GLU A 180 22.41 -1.93 8.67
N LYS A 181 22.68 -2.61 7.54
CA LYS A 181 23.36 -2.02 6.37
C LYS A 181 22.72 -0.75 5.79
N TYR A 182 21.45 -0.48 6.07
CA TYR A 182 20.72 0.70 5.59
C TYR A 182 20.42 1.71 6.70
N GLN A 183 20.63 1.34 7.97
CA GLN A 183 20.26 2.18 9.10
C GLN A 183 21.02 3.50 9.09
N GLY A 184 22.34 3.48 8.86
CA GLY A 184 23.15 4.70 8.78
C GLY A 184 22.68 5.66 7.67
N THR A 185 22.44 5.16 6.45
CA THR A 185 21.95 5.97 5.34
C THR A 185 20.58 6.58 5.64
N VAL A 186 19.63 5.77 6.13
CA VAL A 186 18.27 6.25 6.44
C VAL A 186 18.30 7.26 7.60
N MET A 187 19.14 7.03 8.60
CA MET A 187 19.32 7.93 9.74
C MET A 187 19.83 9.31 9.29
N ASN A 188 20.89 9.35 8.48
CA ASN A 188 21.44 10.59 7.94
C ASN A 188 20.40 11.37 7.14
N LEU A 189 19.69 10.70 6.22
CA LEU A 189 18.61 11.31 5.44
C LEU A 189 17.51 11.88 6.34
N CYS A 190 17.15 11.16 7.41
CA CYS A 190 16.12 11.64 8.34
C CYS A 190 16.58 12.90 9.09
N PHE A 191 17.83 12.95 9.57
CA PHE A 191 18.38 14.15 10.19
C PHE A 191 18.43 15.33 9.22
N GLU A 192 18.89 15.11 7.99
CA GLU A 192 18.89 16.13 6.93
C GLU A 192 17.48 16.69 6.70
N TYR A 193 16.47 15.82 6.58
CA TYR A 193 15.09 16.23 6.36
C TYR A 193 14.48 17.02 7.53
N VAL A 194 14.78 16.65 8.77
CA VAL A 194 14.29 17.39 9.95
C VAL A 194 14.97 18.77 10.06
N CYS A 195 16.26 18.84 9.71
CA CYS A 195 17.05 20.06 9.71
C CYS A 195 16.81 20.98 8.51
N ASP A 196 16.17 20.52 7.43
CA ASP A 196 15.87 21.37 6.28
C ASP A 196 14.62 22.24 6.55
N PRO A 197 14.71 23.59 6.61
CA PRO A 197 13.55 24.46 6.79
C PRO A 197 12.50 24.34 5.68
N GLN A 198 12.90 23.98 4.45
CA GLN A 198 12.03 23.89 3.27
C GLN A 198 11.31 22.54 3.14
N GLU A 199 11.77 21.52 3.87
CA GLU A 199 11.18 20.19 3.80
C GLU A 199 9.76 20.18 4.41
N LYS A 200 8.88 19.38 3.81
CA LYS A 200 7.47 19.34 4.16
C LYS A 200 7.26 18.74 5.53
N ALA A 201 6.33 19.33 6.30
CA ALA A 201 6.02 18.91 7.67
C ALA A 201 5.76 17.40 7.82
N ALA A 202 5.08 16.77 6.86
CA ALA A 202 4.82 15.34 6.90
C ALA A 202 6.09 14.48 6.75
N VAL A 203 7.05 14.91 5.93
CA VAL A 203 8.34 14.20 5.81
C VAL A 203 9.11 14.33 7.12
N LYS A 204 9.17 15.54 7.70
CA LYS A 204 9.81 15.78 9.00
C LYS A 204 9.21 14.93 10.12
N ALA A 205 7.88 14.90 10.23
CA ALA A 205 7.18 14.10 11.23
C ALA A 205 7.52 12.61 11.09
N PHE A 206 7.53 12.08 9.87
CA PHE A 206 7.90 10.69 9.64
C PHE A 206 9.36 10.41 9.93
N SER A 207 10.27 11.31 9.54
CA SER A 207 11.69 11.23 9.86
C SER A 207 11.93 11.18 11.37
N LEU A 208 11.23 12.01 12.16
CA LEU A 208 11.33 12.01 13.62
C LEU A 208 10.92 10.65 14.22
N THR A 209 9.84 10.02 13.72
CA THR A 209 9.46 8.67 14.19
C THR A 209 10.48 7.61 13.80
N VAL A 210 11.06 7.70 12.61
CA VAL A 210 12.13 6.78 12.18
C VAL A 210 13.36 6.95 13.08
N LEU A 211 13.77 8.18 13.36
CA LEU A 211 14.87 8.50 14.28
C LEU A 211 14.56 8.02 15.70
N GLU A 212 13.35 8.21 16.19
CA GLU A 212 12.92 7.70 17.50
C GLU A 212 13.07 6.17 17.56
N ASN A 213 12.64 5.45 16.52
CA ASN A 213 12.78 4.00 16.44
C ASN A 213 14.24 3.56 16.38
N LEU A 214 15.08 4.25 15.62
CA LEU A 214 16.52 3.99 15.56
C LEU A 214 17.23 4.33 16.88
N SER A 215 16.77 5.35 17.61
CA SER A 215 17.36 5.75 18.90
C SER A 215 17.20 4.71 20.00
N LYS A 216 16.29 3.74 19.82
CA LYS A 216 16.15 2.58 20.71
C LYS A 216 17.33 1.61 20.53
N GLN A 217 17.92 1.55 19.34
CA GLN A 217 19.09 0.76 19.00
C GLN A 217 20.40 1.55 19.18
N TYR A 218 20.35 2.86 18.88
CA TYR A 218 21.48 3.80 18.94
C TYR A 218 21.16 4.94 19.92
N PRO A 219 21.25 4.74 21.24
CA PRO A 219 20.90 5.77 22.23
C PRO A 219 21.72 7.05 22.13
N GLU A 220 22.90 7.01 21.51
CA GLU A 220 23.81 8.13 21.29
C GLU A 220 23.22 9.24 20.43
N ILE A 221 22.19 8.97 19.62
CA ILE A 221 21.54 9.98 18.77
C ILE A 221 20.48 10.79 19.52
N LYS A 222 20.08 10.36 20.72
CA LYS A 222 19.02 11.02 21.51
C LYS A 222 19.35 12.47 21.88
N PRO A 223 20.57 12.82 22.32
CA PRO A 223 20.92 14.20 22.61
C PRO A 223 20.76 15.10 21.38
N GLU A 224 21.24 14.66 20.21
CA GLU A 224 21.10 15.39 18.95
C GLU A 224 19.63 15.58 18.57
N LEU A 225 18.83 14.50 18.65
CA LEU A 225 17.39 14.56 18.38
C LEU A 225 16.67 15.55 19.32
N LYS A 226 17.04 15.57 20.61
CA LYS A 226 16.49 16.50 21.58
C LYS A 226 16.83 17.94 21.22
N THR A 227 18.09 18.25 20.92
CA THR A 227 18.53 19.58 20.51
C THR A 227 17.77 20.07 19.28
N ILE A 228 17.62 19.23 18.26
CA ILE A 228 16.89 19.58 17.03
C ILE A 228 15.43 19.93 17.32
N ILE A 229 14.77 19.19 18.21
CA ILE A 229 13.39 19.46 18.60
C ILE A 229 13.30 20.78 19.36
N GLU A 230 14.15 21.00 20.38
CA GLU A 230 14.13 22.20 21.22
C GLU A 230 14.48 23.50 20.45
N GLU A 231 15.32 23.43 19.43
CA GLU A 231 15.74 24.61 18.67
C GLU A 231 14.79 24.98 17.53
N ARG A 232 14.00 24.03 17.02
CA ARG A 232 13.26 24.20 15.75
C ARG A 232 11.75 24.04 15.85
N TRP A 233 11.22 23.56 16.97
CA TRP A 233 9.81 23.28 17.18
C TRP A 233 9.32 23.80 18.53
#